data_AF-A0A180ERB1-F1
#
_entry.id   AF-A0A180ERB1-F1
#
_cell.length_a   1.000
_cell.length_b   1.000
_cell.length_c   1.000
_cell.angle_alpha   90.00
_cell.angle_beta   90.00
_cell.angle_gamma   90.00
#
_symmetry.space_group_name_H-M   'P 1'
#
loop_
_entity.id
_entity.type
_entity.pdbx_description
1 polymer ?
#
loop_
_entity_poly.entity_id
_entity_poly.type
_entity_poly.pdbx_seq_one_letter_code
_entity_poly.pdbx_strand_id
1 'polypeptide(L)'
;MTTLYNWPEQGKGKWRIQDDVVMGGRSDSHFEMTDDGHGRFYGKVSLENNGGFCSVQRTNEDDPFVVKGKSVFSVQVKGDGKNYNFRVRTPNGRHAYAFTFFAKPGQWETVMIPFAAMEGTYRGRDVDVPNYAGEDITEIQILIGNGRAESFELLLKDISVM
;
A
#
# COMPACT_ATOMS: atom_id res chain seq x y z
N MET A 1 -8.15 6.02 -17.82
CA MET A 1 -7.47 6.11 -16.51
C MET A 1 -8.44 6.74 -15.53
N THR A 2 -8.62 6.14 -14.37
CA THR A 2 -9.53 6.60 -13.32
C THR A 2 -8.71 6.77 -12.04
N THR A 3 -8.72 7.97 -11.47
CA THR A 3 -8.02 8.27 -10.22
C THR A 3 -8.78 7.68 -9.04
N LEU A 4 -8.11 6.87 -8.22
CA LEU A 4 -8.64 6.35 -6.96
C LEU A 4 -8.30 7.27 -5.78
N TYR A 5 -7.09 7.84 -5.80
CA TYR A 5 -6.67 8.82 -4.82
C TYR A 5 -5.59 9.76 -5.36
N ASN A 6 -5.68 11.04 -5.06
CA ASN A 6 -4.70 12.07 -5.42
C ASN A 6 -4.41 12.92 -4.18
N TRP A 7 -3.21 12.79 -3.60
CA TRP A 7 -2.82 13.51 -2.38
C TRP A 7 -2.75 15.04 -2.57
N PRO A 8 -2.17 15.58 -3.66
CA PRO A 8 -2.18 17.02 -3.91
C PRO A 8 -3.58 17.65 -3.93
N GLU A 9 -4.57 16.95 -4.46
CA GLU A 9 -5.94 17.46 -4.57
C GLU A 9 -6.80 17.17 -3.34
N GLN A 10 -6.60 16.01 -2.69
CA GLN A 10 -7.48 15.52 -1.63
C GLN A 10 -6.87 15.60 -0.22
N GLY A 11 -5.58 15.91 -0.11
CA GLY A 11 -4.83 15.95 1.15
C GLY A 11 -4.65 14.57 1.80
N LYS A 12 -4.47 14.55 3.13
CA LYS A 12 -4.24 13.30 3.91
C LYS A 12 -5.45 12.36 3.89
N GLY A 13 -6.66 12.89 3.82
CA GLY A 13 -7.90 12.12 3.86
C GLY A 13 -7.98 11.16 5.06
N LYS A 14 -8.57 9.98 4.84
CA LYS A 14 -8.78 8.95 5.86
C LYS A 14 -7.67 7.87 5.88
N TRP A 15 -6.48 8.18 5.36
CA TRP A 15 -5.33 7.27 5.43
C TRP A 15 -4.84 7.15 6.87
N ARG A 16 -4.67 5.90 7.34
CA ARG A 16 -4.31 5.57 8.73
C ARG A 16 -3.11 4.63 8.76
N ILE A 17 -2.26 4.83 9.75
CA ILE A 17 -1.17 3.90 10.05
C ILE A 17 -1.71 2.64 10.72
N GLN A 18 -1.13 1.51 10.37
CA GLN A 18 -1.27 0.24 11.06
C GLN A 18 0.10 -0.46 11.08
N ASP A 19 0.70 -0.51 12.27
CA ASP A 19 1.99 -1.15 12.50
C ASP A 19 1.83 -2.47 13.26
N ASP A 20 2.93 -3.21 13.41
CA ASP A 20 3.01 -4.51 14.08
C ASP A 20 2.78 -4.50 15.61
N VAL A 21 2.57 -3.32 16.21
CA VAL A 21 2.44 -3.12 17.67
C VAL A 21 1.33 -3.96 18.29
N VAL A 22 0.26 -4.25 17.53
CA VAL A 22 -0.87 -5.10 18.01
C VAL A 22 -0.41 -6.51 18.42
N MET A 23 0.66 -7.00 17.81
CA MET A 23 1.25 -8.31 18.13
C MET A 23 2.47 -8.21 19.06
N GLY A 24 2.70 -7.04 19.67
CA GLY A 24 3.87 -6.74 20.50
C GLY A 24 5.08 -6.23 19.72
N GLY A 25 4.96 -6.01 18.41
CA GLY A 25 6.01 -5.42 17.59
C GLY A 25 6.39 -3.99 18.02
N ARG A 26 7.50 -3.50 17.51
CA ARG A 26 8.06 -2.18 17.86
C ARG A 26 8.34 -1.31 16.65
N SER A 27 7.72 -1.61 15.52
CA SER A 27 7.79 -0.74 14.36
C SER A 27 6.98 0.53 14.64
N ASP A 28 7.48 1.66 14.13
CA ASP A 28 6.88 2.98 14.35
C ASP A 28 6.89 3.76 13.05
N SER A 29 5.70 4.09 12.55
CA SER A 29 5.54 4.87 11.33
C SER A 29 4.55 6.02 11.45
N HIS A 30 4.73 6.94 10.50
CA HIS A 30 4.07 8.23 10.45
C HIS A 30 3.53 8.46 9.05
N PHE A 31 2.39 9.16 8.98
CA PHE A 31 1.81 9.59 7.73
C PHE A 31 1.36 11.04 7.78
N GLU A 32 1.96 11.87 6.94
CA GLU A 32 1.74 13.32 6.88
C GLU A 32 1.66 13.82 5.44
N MET A 33 1.20 15.06 5.28
CA MET A 33 1.30 15.78 4.02
C MET A 33 2.58 16.59 4.00
N THR A 34 3.34 16.54 2.90
CA THR A 34 4.46 17.45 2.68
C THR A 34 3.96 18.85 2.29
N ASP A 35 4.82 19.85 2.41
CA ASP A 35 4.53 21.22 1.92
C ASP A 35 4.21 21.24 0.41
N ASP A 36 4.85 20.35 -0.37
CA ASP A 36 4.59 20.16 -1.80
C ASP A 36 3.29 19.38 -2.11
N GLY A 37 2.48 19.04 -1.09
CA GLY A 37 1.18 18.39 -1.26
C GLY A 37 1.21 16.88 -1.49
N HIS A 38 2.30 16.18 -1.15
CA HIS A 38 2.42 14.73 -1.31
C HIS A 38 2.13 14.00 0.01
N GLY A 39 1.65 12.76 -0.07
CA GLY A 39 1.58 11.89 1.09
C GLY A 39 2.97 11.38 1.42
N ARG A 40 3.45 11.56 2.66
CA ARG A 40 4.73 11.04 3.13
C ARG A 40 4.49 9.93 4.13
N PHE A 41 4.87 8.72 3.75
CA PHE A 41 4.86 7.53 4.61
C PHE A 41 6.29 7.20 5.02
N TYR A 42 6.60 7.32 6.31
CA TYR A 42 7.97 7.19 6.80
C TYR A 42 8.01 6.61 8.22
N GLY A 43 9.16 6.10 8.63
CA GLY A 43 9.31 5.53 9.96
C GLY A 43 10.47 4.56 10.06
N LYS A 44 10.35 3.62 10.99
CA LYS A 44 11.32 2.56 11.22
C LYS A 44 10.63 1.22 11.42
N VAL A 45 11.04 0.23 10.64
CA VAL A 45 10.70 -1.18 10.87
C VAL A 45 11.62 -1.72 11.96
N SER A 46 11.04 -2.37 12.97
CA SER A 46 11.75 -3.19 13.96
C SER A 46 11.55 -4.66 13.63
N LEU A 47 12.49 -5.51 14.05
CA LEU A 47 12.32 -6.97 14.00
C LEU A 47 12.12 -7.58 15.40
N GLU A 48 12.07 -6.72 16.42
CA GLU A 48 11.82 -7.14 17.80
C GLU A 48 10.40 -7.74 17.91
N ASN A 49 10.29 -8.86 18.63
CA ASN A 49 9.04 -9.58 18.88
C ASN A 49 8.42 -10.26 17.64
N ASN A 50 9.28 -10.97 16.88
CA ASN A 50 8.93 -11.90 15.79
C ASN A 50 8.59 -11.25 14.45
N GLY A 51 9.47 -10.36 13.99
CA GLY A 51 9.39 -9.70 12.69
C GLY A 51 8.95 -8.25 12.83
N GLY A 52 8.46 -7.67 11.73
CA GLY A 52 7.81 -6.38 11.81
C GLY A 52 7.42 -5.79 10.49
N PHE A 53 6.48 -4.86 10.57
CA PHE A 53 5.99 -4.11 9.43
C PHE A 53 5.46 -2.75 9.86
N CYS A 54 5.50 -1.82 8.92
CA CYS A 54 4.73 -0.59 8.96
C CYS A 54 3.77 -0.58 7.78
N SER A 55 2.57 -0.04 7.97
CA SER A 55 1.67 0.17 6.85
C SER A 55 0.83 1.42 6.98
N VAL A 56 0.44 1.97 5.82
CA VAL A 56 -0.57 3.02 5.71
C VAL A 56 -1.69 2.51 4.81
N GLN A 57 -2.93 2.71 5.24
CA GLN A 57 -4.09 2.18 4.52
C GLN A 57 -5.29 3.12 4.57
N ARG A 58 -6.14 3.00 3.55
CA ARG A 58 -7.44 3.64 3.48
C ARG A 58 -8.50 2.57 3.22
N THR A 59 -9.49 2.53 4.10
CA THR A 59 -10.63 1.62 4.02
C THR A 59 -11.92 2.41 3.75
N ASN A 60 -12.70 1.98 2.76
CA ASN A 60 -14.06 2.42 2.48
C ASN A 60 -14.98 1.18 2.37
N GLU A 61 -15.56 0.72 3.48
CA GLU A 61 -16.46 -0.45 3.45
C GLU A 61 -17.81 -0.13 2.79
N ASP A 62 -18.37 1.06 3.06
CA ASP A 62 -19.70 1.46 2.56
C ASP A 62 -19.67 2.09 1.16
N ASP A 63 -18.48 2.44 0.65
CA ASP A 63 -18.28 3.11 -0.65
C ASP A 63 -16.99 2.60 -1.35
N PRO A 64 -17.04 1.37 -1.90
CA PRO A 64 -15.88 0.74 -2.53
C PRO A 64 -15.34 1.54 -3.72
N PHE A 65 -14.03 1.51 -3.91
CA PHE A 65 -13.40 2.05 -5.11
C PHE A 65 -13.77 1.19 -6.32
N VAL A 66 -14.46 1.82 -7.29
CA VAL A 66 -14.92 1.13 -8.50
C VAL A 66 -13.76 0.97 -9.48
N VAL A 67 -13.44 -0.28 -9.81
CA VAL A 67 -12.35 -0.61 -10.76
C VAL A 67 -12.78 -1.61 -11.83
N LYS A 68 -14.07 -1.88 -11.95
CA LYS A 68 -14.63 -2.77 -12.97
C LYS A 68 -14.18 -2.37 -14.39
N GLY A 69 -13.72 -3.37 -15.15
CA GLY A 69 -13.22 -3.17 -16.52
C GLY A 69 -11.81 -2.57 -16.60
N LYS A 70 -11.09 -2.54 -15.48
CA LYS A 70 -9.68 -2.15 -15.37
C LYS A 70 -8.80 -3.38 -15.19
N SER A 71 -7.51 -3.23 -15.43
CA SER A 71 -6.56 -4.37 -15.39
C SER A 71 -5.21 -4.04 -14.77
N VAL A 72 -4.91 -2.76 -14.52
CA VAL A 72 -3.61 -2.33 -14.00
C VAL A 72 -3.82 -1.17 -13.02
N PHE A 73 -3.15 -1.23 -11.86
CA PHE A 73 -2.95 -0.05 -11.02
C PHE A 73 -1.71 0.72 -11.48
N SER A 74 -1.80 2.04 -11.40
CA SER A 74 -0.70 2.98 -11.57
C SER A 74 -0.51 3.70 -10.24
N VAL A 75 0.66 3.54 -9.62
CA VAL A 75 0.99 4.19 -8.35
C VAL A 75 2.18 5.12 -8.58
N GLN A 76 1.99 6.43 -8.39
CA GLN A 76 3.07 7.40 -8.55
C GLN A 76 3.78 7.61 -7.21
N VAL A 77 5.05 7.20 -7.15
CA VAL A 77 5.86 7.18 -5.92
C VAL A 77 7.24 7.78 -6.12
N LYS A 78 7.86 8.26 -5.04
CA LYS A 78 9.30 8.51 -4.96
C LYS A 78 9.82 7.75 -3.75
N GLY A 79 10.66 6.75 -4.03
CA GLY A 79 11.12 5.80 -3.03
C GLY A 79 12.48 6.13 -2.43
N ASP A 80 12.94 5.17 -1.63
CA ASP A 80 14.17 5.20 -0.85
C ASP A 80 15.04 3.94 -1.11
N GLY A 81 14.78 3.23 -2.22
CA GLY A 81 15.52 2.03 -2.60
C GLY A 81 15.12 0.77 -1.84
N LYS A 82 13.85 0.65 -1.42
CA LYS A 82 13.33 -0.52 -0.69
C LYS A 82 12.16 -1.19 -1.40
N ASN A 83 11.88 -2.41 -0.97
CA ASN A 83 10.70 -3.16 -1.42
C ASN A 83 9.50 -2.79 -0.56
N TYR A 84 8.42 -2.38 -1.23
CA TYR A 84 7.11 -2.12 -0.65
C TYR A 84 6.09 -3.09 -1.22
N ASN A 85 5.05 -3.36 -0.45
CA ASN A 85 3.95 -4.23 -0.83
C ASN A 85 2.69 -3.38 -0.99
N PHE A 86 2.15 -3.33 -2.20
CA PHE A 86 0.85 -2.74 -2.50
C PHE A 86 -0.22 -3.80 -2.33
N ARG A 87 -1.26 -3.49 -1.55
CA ARG A 87 -2.34 -4.42 -1.23
C ARG A 87 -3.70 -3.83 -1.50
N VAL A 88 -4.62 -4.68 -1.93
CA VAL A 88 -6.05 -4.35 -2.04
C VAL A 88 -6.90 -5.43 -1.40
N ARG A 89 -8.01 -5.04 -0.75
CA ARG A 89 -9.03 -5.96 -0.26
C ARG A 89 -10.35 -5.71 -0.98
N THR A 90 -11.09 -6.79 -1.26
CA THR A 90 -12.41 -6.73 -1.90
C THR A 90 -13.52 -6.91 -0.87
N PRO A 91 -14.77 -6.49 -1.14
CA PRO A 91 -15.89 -6.66 -0.22
C PRO A 91 -16.14 -8.10 0.24
N ASN A 92 -15.84 -9.08 -0.62
CA ASN A 92 -16.15 -10.49 -0.38
C ASN A 92 -14.97 -11.26 0.27
N GLY A 93 -13.79 -10.65 0.34
CA GLY A 93 -12.54 -11.33 0.68
C GLY A 93 -12.11 -11.14 2.14
N ARG A 94 -11.73 -12.24 2.80
CA ARG A 94 -10.98 -12.18 4.07
C ARG A 94 -9.48 -11.96 3.87
N HIS A 95 -8.98 -12.26 2.67
CA HIS A 95 -7.60 -12.06 2.24
C HIS A 95 -7.45 -10.74 1.47
N ALA A 96 -6.22 -10.26 1.36
CA ALA A 96 -5.85 -9.18 0.46
C ALA A 96 -5.19 -9.76 -0.80
N TYR A 97 -5.14 -8.98 -1.87
CA TYR A 97 -4.28 -9.25 -3.02
C TYR A 97 -3.07 -8.33 -2.93
N ALA A 98 -1.87 -8.88 -3.12
CA ALA A 98 -0.61 -8.19 -2.88
C ALA A 98 0.30 -8.21 -4.10
N PHE A 99 1.06 -7.13 -4.27
CA PHE A 99 2.16 -7.05 -5.22
C PHE A 99 3.34 -6.34 -4.59
N THR A 100 4.53 -6.92 -4.71
CA THR A 100 5.77 -6.30 -4.22
C THR A 100 6.44 -5.53 -5.34
N PHE A 101 6.79 -4.27 -5.09
CA PHE A 101 7.54 -3.44 -6.01
C PHE A 101 8.76 -2.82 -5.31
N PHE A 102 9.80 -2.55 -6.10
CA PHE A 102 10.97 -1.81 -5.66
C PHE A 102 10.77 -0.32 -5.93
N ALA A 103 10.81 0.51 -4.89
CA ALA A 103 10.66 1.95 -5.01
C ALA A 103 12.03 2.61 -5.22
N LYS A 104 12.31 3.07 -6.44
CA LYS A 104 13.60 3.63 -6.83
C LYS A 104 13.92 4.89 -6.02
N PRO A 105 15.17 5.04 -5.57
CA PRO A 105 15.58 6.21 -4.82
C PRO A 105 15.67 7.46 -5.70
N GLY A 106 15.27 8.60 -5.15
CA GLY A 106 15.66 9.93 -5.66
C GLY A 106 14.79 10.53 -6.76
N GLN A 107 13.94 9.77 -7.46
CA GLN A 107 13.07 10.30 -8.52
C GLN A 107 11.65 9.75 -8.42
N TRP A 108 10.69 10.56 -8.89
CA TRP A 108 9.32 10.10 -9.07
C TRP A 108 9.25 9.08 -10.19
N GLU A 109 8.52 7.99 -9.95
CA GLU A 109 8.23 6.97 -10.95
C GLU A 109 6.78 6.52 -10.86
N THR A 110 6.31 5.89 -11.94
CA THR A 110 5.01 5.22 -11.97
C THR A 110 5.23 3.71 -11.89
N VAL A 111 4.76 3.11 -10.80
CA VAL A 111 4.75 1.66 -10.62
C VAL A 111 3.46 1.12 -11.25
N MET A 112 3.63 0.30 -12.28
CA MET A 112 2.54 -0.39 -12.97
C MET A 112 2.34 -1.76 -12.34
N ILE A 113 1.14 -2.02 -11.80
CA ILE A 113 0.81 -3.24 -11.08
C ILE A 113 -0.33 -3.94 -11.81
N PRO A 114 -0.04 -4.95 -12.66
CA PRO A 114 -1.08 -5.73 -13.32
C PRO A 114 -1.92 -6.48 -12.28
N PHE A 115 -3.25 -6.44 -12.41
CA PHE A 115 -4.16 -7.14 -11.50
C PHE A 115 -3.85 -8.65 -11.47
N ALA A 116 -3.60 -9.23 -12.64
CA ALA A 116 -3.23 -10.63 -12.80
C ALA A 116 -1.87 -11.02 -12.17
N ALA A 117 -1.07 -10.06 -11.70
CA ALA A 117 0.17 -10.31 -10.98
C ALA A 117 0.00 -10.17 -9.45
N MET A 118 -1.20 -9.81 -8.97
CA MET A 118 -1.45 -9.65 -7.54
C MET A 118 -1.96 -10.94 -6.93
N GLU A 119 -1.17 -11.51 -6.02
CA GLU A 119 -1.40 -12.81 -5.39
C GLU A 119 -2.18 -12.67 -4.09
N GLY A 120 -2.98 -13.67 -3.75
CA GLY A 120 -3.74 -13.68 -2.50
C GLY A 120 -2.84 -13.86 -1.28
N THR A 121 -3.04 -13.04 -0.25
CA THR A 121 -2.33 -13.11 1.03
C THR A 121 -3.27 -12.91 2.21
N TYR A 122 -3.08 -13.70 3.27
CA TYR A 122 -3.80 -13.56 4.54
C TYR A 122 -2.81 -13.63 5.70
N ARG A 123 -2.76 -12.55 6.49
CA ARG A 123 -1.84 -12.41 7.65
C ARG A 123 -0.38 -12.74 7.29
N GLY A 124 0.07 -12.25 6.13
CA GLY A 124 1.44 -12.42 5.66
C GLY A 124 1.77 -13.81 5.12
N ARG A 125 0.76 -14.65 4.86
CA ARG A 125 0.92 -15.97 4.21
C ARG A 125 0.16 -15.99 2.91
N ASP A 126 0.74 -16.60 1.90
CA ASP A 126 0.08 -16.79 0.61
C ASP A 126 -1.13 -17.70 0.78
N VAL A 127 -2.20 -17.40 0.04
CA VAL A 127 -3.42 -18.21 0.00
C VAL A 127 -3.66 -18.69 -1.41
N ASP A 128 -4.07 -19.95 -1.54
CA ASP A 128 -4.34 -20.59 -2.83
C ASP A 128 -5.70 -20.14 -3.38
N VAL A 129 -5.70 -18.99 -4.04
CA VAL A 129 -6.84 -18.36 -4.71
C VAL A 129 -6.37 -17.77 -6.04
N PRO A 130 -7.26 -17.60 -7.03
CA PRO A 130 -6.91 -16.89 -8.25
C PRO A 130 -6.38 -15.49 -7.97
N ASN A 131 -5.46 -15.01 -8.80
CA ASN A 131 -4.96 -13.63 -8.73
C ASN A 131 -6.10 -12.63 -8.92
N TYR A 132 -5.86 -11.40 -8.48
CA TYR A 132 -6.86 -10.34 -8.52
C TYR A 132 -7.37 -10.11 -9.96
N ALA A 133 -8.70 -10.02 -10.08
CA ALA A 133 -9.40 -9.96 -11.37
C ALA A 133 -10.19 -8.65 -11.58
N GLY A 134 -9.98 -7.63 -10.72
CA GLY A 134 -10.63 -6.32 -10.87
C GLY A 134 -12.02 -6.23 -10.24
N GLU A 135 -12.25 -6.96 -9.14
CA GLU A 135 -13.39 -6.69 -8.23
C GLU A 135 -13.21 -5.33 -7.55
N ASP A 136 -14.31 -4.63 -7.24
CA ASP A 136 -14.23 -3.36 -6.51
C ASP A 136 -13.50 -3.51 -5.16
N ILE A 137 -12.90 -2.42 -4.69
CA ILE A 137 -11.92 -2.44 -3.61
C ILE A 137 -12.48 -1.74 -2.38
N THR A 138 -12.45 -2.36 -1.22
CA THR A 138 -12.80 -1.73 0.06
C THR A 138 -11.59 -1.19 0.79
N GLU A 139 -10.38 -1.65 0.48
CA GLU A 139 -9.16 -1.19 1.14
C GLU A 139 -7.99 -1.12 0.19
N ILE A 140 -7.22 -0.04 0.28
CA ILE A 140 -5.92 0.10 -0.37
C ILE A 140 -4.88 0.28 0.73
N GLN A 141 -3.83 -0.52 0.70
CA GLN A 141 -2.75 -0.51 1.69
C GLN A 141 -1.38 -0.48 1.02
N ILE A 142 -0.46 0.28 1.60
CA ILE A 142 0.97 0.25 1.27
C ILE A 142 1.71 -0.17 2.53
N LEU A 143 2.54 -1.20 2.41
CA LEU A 143 3.21 -1.84 3.54
C LEU A 143 4.71 -1.98 3.25
N ILE A 144 5.54 -1.79 4.27
CA ILE A 144 6.93 -2.21 4.31
C ILE A 144 7.10 -3.22 5.45
N GLY A 145 7.62 -4.40 5.13
CA GLY A 145 7.76 -5.54 6.04
C GLY A 145 8.65 -6.59 5.40
N ASN A 146 9.85 -6.16 5.00
CA ASN A 146 10.77 -6.91 4.12
C ASN A 146 11.78 -7.77 4.90
N GLY A 147 11.53 -8.01 6.19
CA GLY A 147 12.41 -8.80 7.05
C GLY A 147 13.70 -8.10 7.48
N ARG A 148 13.77 -6.77 7.35
CA ARG A 148 14.93 -5.96 7.77
C ARG A 148 14.50 -4.87 8.76
N ALA A 149 15.33 -4.65 9.78
CA ALA A 149 15.17 -3.51 10.67
C ALA A 149 15.83 -2.28 10.03
N GLU A 150 15.02 -1.36 9.52
CA GLU A 150 15.51 -0.19 8.80
C GLU A 150 14.55 1.00 8.86
N SER A 151 15.10 2.20 8.68
CA SER A 151 14.31 3.41 8.46
C SER A 151 13.89 3.52 7.01
N PHE A 152 12.68 4.01 6.76
CA PHE A 152 12.13 4.13 5.42
C PHE A 152 11.40 5.46 5.20
N GLU A 153 11.27 5.83 3.93
CA GLU A 153 10.47 6.95 3.46
C GLU A 153 9.96 6.67 2.04
N LEU A 154 8.65 6.83 1.85
CA LEU A 154 7.98 6.74 0.57
C LEU A 154 7.07 7.96 0.39
N LEU A 155 7.31 8.72 -0.68
CA LEU A 155 6.38 9.77 -1.09
C LEU A 155 5.36 9.20 -2.07
N LEU A 156 4.11 9.61 -1.90
CA LEU A 156 2.94 9.16 -2.65
C LEU A 156 2.26 10.37 -3.27
N LYS A 157 2.00 10.31 -4.58
CA LYS A 157 1.32 11.40 -5.31
C LYS A 157 -0.08 11.03 -5.76
N ASP A 158 -0.23 9.88 -6.42
CA ASP A 158 -1.55 9.38 -6.80
C ASP A 158 -1.59 7.85 -6.95
N ILE A 159 -2.80 7.32 -6.85
CA ILE A 159 -3.16 5.95 -7.19
C ILE A 159 -4.29 6.02 -8.20
N SER A 160 -4.10 5.35 -9.33
CA SER A 160 -5.03 5.33 -10.44
C SER A 160 -5.18 3.91 -11.00
N VAL A 161 -6.23 3.67 -11.79
CA VAL A 161 -6.47 2.42 -12.52
C VAL A 161 -6.71 2.66 -14.00
N MET A 162 -6.34 1.71 -14.85
CA MET A 162 -6.51 1.80 -16.31
C MET A 162 -7.23 0.61 -16.93
#